data_AF-A0A7J3D5K9-F1
#
_entry.id   AF-A0A7J3D5K9-F1
#
_cell.length_a   1.000
_cell.length_b   1.000
_cell.length_c   1.000
_cell.angle_alpha   90.00
_cell.angle_beta   90.00
_cell.angle_gamma   90.00
#
_symmetry.space_group_name_H-M   'P 1'
#
loop_
_entity.id
_entity.type
_entity.pdbx_description
1 polymer ?
#
loop_
_entity_poly.entity_id
_entity_poly.type
_entity_poly.pdbx_seq_one_letter_code
_entity_poly.pdbx_strand_id
1 'polypeptide(L)' 'GYLTGRGIEVVDPYRKDQLLISVSKKENVPPRETIAVGDTMYDINMLKTAGLGLYFGNKKDIKNCNIKPICSLKEILNFM' A
#
# COMPACT_ATOMS: atom_id res chain seq x y z
N GLY A 1 8.84 -1.98 -32.53
CA GLY A 1 9.74 -2.29 -31.41
C GLY A 1 9.25 -3.53 -30.68
N TYR A 2 10.09 -4.18 -29.87
CA TYR A 2 9.73 -5.37 -29.09
C TYR A 2 10.30 -5.30 -27.67
N LEU A 3 9.62 -5.95 -26.71
CA LEU A 3 10.09 -6.03 -25.33
C LEU A 3 11.28 -6.98 -25.22
N THR A 4 12.35 -6.55 -24.55
CA THR A 4 13.60 -7.31 -24.43
C THR A 4 13.58 -8.34 -23.30
N GLY A 5 12.57 -8.29 -22.41
CA GLY A 5 12.50 -9.12 -21.20
C GLY A 5 13.50 -8.74 -20.10
N ARG A 6 14.24 -7.63 -20.24
CA ARG A 6 15.20 -7.16 -19.23
C ARG A 6 14.58 -6.05 -18.37
N GLY A 7 14.64 -6.21 -17.06
CA GLY A 7 14.32 -5.15 -16.08
C GLY A 7 15.57 -4.36 -15.68
N ILE A 8 15.44 -3.06 -15.46
CA ILE A 8 16.51 -2.18 -14.96
C ILE A 8 16.50 -2.16 -13.43
N GLU A 9 15.32 -2.13 -12.84
CA GLU A 9 15.10 -2.19 -11.39
C GLU A 9 13.92 -3.12 -11.10
N VAL A 10 14.01 -3.81 -9.96
CA VAL A 10 12.95 -4.68 -9.46
C VAL A 10 12.45 -4.11 -8.15
N VAL A 11 11.16 -3.84 -8.06
CA VAL A 11 10.53 -3.46 -6.79
C VAL A 11 10.48 -4.72 -5.92
N ASP A 12 11.19 -4.70 -4.81
CA ASP A 12 11.07 -5.76 -3.80
C ASP A 12 9.67 -5.68 -3.18
N PRO A 13 8.83 -6.72 -3.35
CA PRO A 13 7.45 -6.70 -2.87
C PRO A 13 7.36 -6.49 -1.35
N TYR A 14 8.38 -6.86 -0.58
CA TYR A 14 8.38 -6.71 0.87
C TYR A 14 8.87 -5.35 1.37
N ARG A 15 9.33 -4.47 0.47
CA ARG A 15 9.92 -3.15 0.81
C ARG A 15 9.04 -1.96 0.41
N LYS A 16 7.77 -2.19 0.09
CA LYS A 16 6.82 -1.12 -0.27
C LYS A 16 6.60 -0.12 0.88
N ASP A 17 6.72 -0.54 2.13
CA ASP A 17 6.72 0.31 3.32
C ASP A 17 7.87 1.33 3.31
N GLN A 18 9.07 0.91 2.91
CA GLN A 18 10.22 1.80 2.80
C GLN A 18 10.02 2.85 1.71
N LEU A 19 9.35 2.48 0.61
CA LEU A 19 8.96 3.41 -0.44
C LEU A 19 7.93 4.43 0.07
N LEU A 20 6.92 4.00 0.83
CA LEU A 20 5.98 4.92 1.46
C LEU A 20 6.70 5.93 2.36
N ILE A 21 7.65 5.48 3.19
CA ILE A 21 8.44 6.36 4.06
C ILE A 21 9.31 7.33 3.24
N SER A 22 9.93 6.86 2.16
CA SER A 22 10.79 7.71 1.33
C SER A 22 9.99 8.78 0.59
N VAL A 23 8.83 8.44 0.02
CA VAL A 23 7.90 9.38 -0.61
C VAL A 23 7.35 10.36 0.42
N SER A 24 6.90 9.88 1.59
CA SER A 24 6.43 10.71 2.70
C SER A 24 7.45 11.78 3.08
N LYS A 25 8.73 11.40 3.22
CA LYS A 25 9.82 12.34 3.51
C LYS A 25 10.04 13.35 2.38
N LYS A 26 10.02 12.87 1.13
CA LYS A 26 10.22 13.72 -0.04
C LYS A 26 9.12 14.79 -0.18
N GLU A 27 7.88 14.41 0.09
CA GLU A 27 6.71 15.28 -0.02
C GLU A 27 6.44 16.09 1.26
N ASN A 28 7.28 15.94 2.30
CA ASN A 28 7.11 16.57 3.61
C ASN A 28 5.73 16.31 4.25
N VAL A 29 5.20 15.10 4.04
CA VAL A 29 3.95 14.60 4.66
C VAL A 29 4.32 13.45 5.58
N PRO A 30 3.96 13.48 6.87
CA PRO A 30 4.29 12.37 7.77
C PRO A 30 3.49 11.11 7.38
N PRO A 31 4.03 9.88 7.53
CA PRO A 31 3.34 8.65 7.13
C PRO A 31 1.93 8.48 7.73
N ARG A 32 1.70 9.01 8.94
CA ARG A 32 0.38 9.00 9.61
C ARG A 32 -0.69 9.82 8.88
N GLU A 33 -0.32 10.70 7.98
CA GLU A 33 -1.20 11.53 7.15
C GLU A 33 -1.31 10.97 5.72
N THR A 34 -0.91 9.70 5.52
CA THR A 34 -1.02 9.01 4.23
C THR A 34 -2.11 7.94 4.27
N ILE A 35 -2.72 7.70 3.11
CA ILE A 35 -3.61 6.57 2.84
C ILE A 35 -2.86 5.61 1.91
N ALA A 36 -2.81 4.33 2.27
CA ALA A 36 -2.28 3.27 1.41
C ALA A 36 -3.39 2.29 1.04
N VAL A 37 -3.41 1.86 -0.21
CA VAL A 37 -4.37 0.88 -0.74
C VAL A 37 -3.60 -0.27 -1.38
N GLY A 38 -3.99 -1.51 -1.09
CA GLY A 38 -3.33 -2.70 -1.62
C GLY A 38 -4.25 -3.92 -1.58
N ASP A 39 -4.00 -4.88 -2.44
CA ASP A 39 -4.86 -6.05 -2.68
C ASP A 39 -4.16 -7.38 -2.37
N THR A 40 -2.84 -7.34 -2.16
CA THR A 40 -2.01 -8.54 -1.97
C THR A 40 -1.41 -8.61 -0.57
N MET A 41 -0.96 -9.81 -0.18
CA MET A 41 -0.19 -10.00 1.06
C MET A 41 1.10 -9.18 1.12
N TYR A 42 1.68 -8.81 -0.02
CA TYR A 42 2.90 -8.01 -0.10
C TYR A 42 2.68 -6.56 0.33
N ASP A 43 1.45 -6.08 0.27
CA ASP A 43 1.11 -4.71 0.64
C ASP A 43 0.92 -4.56 2.16
N ILE A 44 0.79 -5.66 2.91
CA ILE A 44 0.45 -5.63 4.35
C ILE A 44 1.40 -4.72 5.15
N ASN A 45 2.70 -4.73 4.87
CA ASN A 45 3.64 -3.85 5.57
C ASN A 45 3.38 -2.38 5.23
N MET A 46 3.20 -2.04 3.96
CA MET A 46 2.86 -0.68 3.52
C MET A 46 1.54 -0.20 4.14
N LEU A 47 0.52 -1.06 4.16
CA LEU A 47 -0.80 -0.77 4.74
C LEU A 47 -0.72 -0.53 6.25
N LYS A 48 0.17 -1.22 6.97
CA LYS A 48 0.41 -0.99 8.41
C LYS A 48 1.17 0.30 8.69
N THR A 49 2.05 0.72 7.77
CA THR A 49 2.88 1.92 7.93
C THR A 49 2.11 3.22 7.67
N ALA A 50 1.10 3.18 6.79
CA ALA A 50 0.25 4.34 6.52
C ALA A 50 -0.63 4.71 7.73
N GLY A 51 -1.10 5.96 7.75
CA GLY A 51 -2.10 6.41 8.73
C GLY A 51 -3.44 5.69 8.56
N LEU A 52 -3.81 5.42 7.31
CA LEU A 52 -4.96 4.60 6.95
C LEU A 52 -4.56 3.56 5.89
N GLY A 53 -4.56 2.28 6.27
CA GLY A 53 -4.39 1.16 5.36
C GLY A 53 -5.72 0.57 4.91
N LEU A 54 -5.95 0.49 3.61
CA LEU A 54 -7.15 -0.07 2.98
C LEU A 54 -6.79 -1.33 2.18
N TYR A 55 -7.44 -2.45 2.48
CA TYR A 55 -7.19 -3.73 1.81
C TYR A 55 -8.30 -4.08 0.82
N PHE A 56 -7.96 -4.20 -0.45
CA PHE A 56 -8.84 -4.59 -1.55
C PHE A 56 -8.67 -6.08 -1.89
N GLY A 57 -8.87 -6.95 -0.90
CA GLY A 57 -8.65 -8.38 -1.04
C GLY A 57 -9.47 -9.23 -0.07
N ASN A 58 -9.07 -10.47 0.14
CA ASN A 58 -9.80 -11.36 1.06
C ASN A 58 -9.57 -10.98 2.52
N LYS A 59 -10.64 -10.66 3.26
CA LYS A 59 -10.57 -10.28 4.69
C LYS A 59 -9.78 -11.28 5.57
N LYS A 60 -9.63 -12.54 5.15
CA LYS A 60 -8.84 -13.55 5.86
C LYS A 60 -7.34 -13.21 5.94
N ASP A 61 -6.81 -12.46 4.97
CA ASP A 61 -5.37 -12.18 4.83
C ASP A 61 -4.90 -11.11 5.82
N ILE A 62 -5.82 -10.28 6.32
CA ILE A 62 -5.54 -9.15 7.21
C ILE A 62 -6.08 -9.36 8.63
N LYS A 63 -6.33 -10.61 9.04
CA LYS A 63 -6.78 -10.94 10.41
C LYS A 63 -5.81 -10.33 11.44
N ASN A 64 -6.36 -9.68 12.46
CA ASN A 64 -5.63 -9.09 13.59
C ASN A 64 -4.74 -7.88 13.24
N CYS A 65 -4.96 -7.21 12.11
CA CYS A 65 -4.27 -5.96 11.76
C CYS A 65 -5.25 -4.79 11.74
N ASN A 66 -4.78 -3.57 12.04
CA ASN A 66 -5.59 -2.33 11.93
C ASN A 66 -5.70 -1.85 10.47
N ILE A 67 -6.05 -2.76 9.57
CA ILE A 67 -6.23 -2.50 8.13
C ILE A 67 -7.74 -2.62 7.83
N LYS A 68 -8.31 -1.67 7.10
CA LYS A 68 -9.74 -1.68 6.78
C LYS A 68 -9.97 -2.38 5.45
N PRO A 69 -10.80 -3.43 5.39
CA PRO A 69 -11.15 -4.03 4.11
C PRO A 69 -12.10 -3.11 3.34
N ILE A 70 -11.91 -3.01 2.04
CA ILE A 70 -12.81 -2.32 1.11
C ILE A 70 -13.19 -3.25 -0.04
N CYS A 71 -14.41 -3.11 -0.56
CA CYS A 71 -14.88 -3.90 -1.71
C CYS A 71 -14.93 -3.05 -3.00
N SER A 72 -14.76 -1.73 -2.89
CA SER A 72 -14.71 -0.78 -4.00
C SER A 72 -13.77 0.38 -3.66
N LEU A 73 -13.02 0.87 -4.65
CA LEU A 73 -12.23 2.10 -4.48
C LEU A 73 -13.10 3.32 -4.15
N LYS A 74 -14.40 3.29 -4.51
CA LYS A 74 -15.34 4.36 -4.14
C LYS A 74 -15.50 4.47 -2.61
N GLU A 75 -15.31 3.38 -1.87
CA GLU A 75 -15.42 3.38 -0.41
C GLU A 75 -14.30 4.19 0.27
N ILE A 76 -13.21 4.51 -0.43
CA ILE A 76 -12.14 5.39 0.07
C ILE A 76 -12.72 6.73 0.52
N LEU A 77 -13.72 7.25 -0.22
CA LEU A 77 -14.38 8.52 0.07
C LEU A 77 -15.16 8.50 1.40
N ASN A 78 -15.49 7.33 1.95
CA ASN A 78 -16.16 7.23 3.25
C ASN A 78 -15.19 7.48 4.43
N PHE A 79 -13.89 7.60 4.16
CA PHE A 79 -12.84 7.84 5.15
C PHE A 79 -12.23 9.24 5.06
N MET A 80 -12.76 10.10 4.19
CA MET A 80 -12.35 11.50 3.99
C MET A 80 -13.43 12.44 4.53
#